data_AF-A0A7I7MRR7-F1
#
_entry.id   AF-A0A7I7MRR7-F1
#
_cell.length_a   1.000
_cell.length_b   1.000
_cell.length_c   1.000
_cell.angle_alpha   90.00
_cell.angle_beta   90.00
_cell.angle_gamma   90.00
#
_symmetry.space_group_name_H-M   'P 1'
#
loop_
_entity.id
_entity.type
_entity.pdbx_description
1 polymer ?
#
loop_
_entity_poly.entity_id
_entity_poly.type
_entity_poly.pdbx_seq_one_letter_code
_entity_poly.pdbx_strand_id
1 'polypeptide(L)'
;MSKLKSPGKPFEISKWAVMEAWEKVKANKGAPGVDEVTIEAFEADLQNNLYKVWNRMSSGSYFPPPVRAVDTQAAWRRDQDAGRAHHR
;
A
#
# COMPACT_ATOMS: atom_id res chain seq x y z
N MET A 1 -18.82 -18.30 3.26
CA MET A 1 -17.36 -18.59 3.39
C MET A 1 -16.98 -18.42 4.85
N SER A 2 -16.68 -19.52 5.55
CA SER A 2 -16.42 -19.52 7.00
C SER A 2 -15.07 -18.87 7.30
N LYS A 3 -15.10 -17.78 8.09
CA LYS A 3 -13.92 -17.19 8.73
C LYS A 3 -13.37 -18.18 9.74
N LEU A 4 -12.33 -18.93 9.37
CA LEU A 4 -11.58 -19.75 10.32
C LEU A 4 -10.79 -18.82 11.24
N LYS A 5 -11.28 -18.64 12.46
CA LYS A 5 -10.51 -18.06 13.58
C LYS A 5 -9.22 -18.85 13.73
N SER A 6 -8.09 -18.21 13.44
CA SER A 6 -6.78 -18.81 13.71
C SER A 6 -6.53 -18.71 15.22
N PRO A 7 -6.44 -19.81 15.98
CA PRO A 7 -6.20 -19.75 17.41
C PRO A 7 -4.87 -19.01 17.67
N GLY A 8 -4.91 -18.00 18.53
CA GLY A 8 -3.73 -17.19 18.92
C GLY A 8 -3.52 -15.88 18.15
N LYS A 9 -4.41 -15.52 17.20
CA LYS A 9 -4.34 -14.24 16.48
C LYS A 9 -5.47 -13.30 16.91
N PRO A 10 -5.18 -12.07 17.39
CA PRO A 10 -6.19 -11.10 17.82
C PRO A 10 -7.07 -10.58 16.67
N PHE A 11 -6.58 -10.59 15.42
CA PHE A 11 -7.34 -10.09 14.27
C PHE A 11 -7.61 -11.19 13.23
N GLU A 12 -8.87 -11.32 12.82
CA GLU A 12 -9.32 -12.23 11.76
C GLU A 12 -9.07 -11.66 10.37
N ILE A 13 -7.81 -11.65 9.96
CA ILE A 13 -7.42 -11.25 8.60
C ILE A 13 -7.09 -12.50 7.81
N SER A 14 -7.74 -12.71 6.66
CA SER A 14 -7.42 -13.83 5.77
C SER A 14 -6.16 -13.52 4.95
N LYS A 15 -5.41 -14.55 4.56
CA LYS A 15 -4.28 -14.38 3.63
C LYS A 15 -4.72 -13.82 2.27
N TRP A 16 -5.92 -14.20 1.83
CA TRP A 16 -6.54 -13.70 0.59
C TRP A 16 -6.78 -12.20 0.63
N ALA A 17 -7.26 -11.65 1.74
CA ALA A 17 -7.47 -10.22 1.88
C ALA A 17 -6.16 -9.42 1.72
N VAL A 18 -5.03 -9.98 2.16
CA VAL A 18 -3.70 -9.35 2.00
C VAL A 18 -3.24 -9.42 0.54
N MET A 19 -3.51 -10.53 -0.15
CA MET A 19 -3.23 -10.67 -1.59
C MET A 19 -4.04 -9.68 -2.43
N GLU A 20 -5.35 -9.57 -2.20
CA GLU A 20 -6.21 -8.62 -2.91
C GLU A 20 -5.78 -7.15 -2.66
N ALA A 21 -5.33 -6.85 -1.45
CA ALA A 21 -4.79 -5.52 -1.14
C ALA A 21 -3.49 -5.25 -1.91
N TRP A 22 -2.61 -6.25 -2.03
CA TRP A 22 -1.38 -6.17 -2.81
C TRP A 22 -1.67 -5.90 -4.30
N GLU A 23 -2.62 -6.60 -4.90
CA GLU A 23 -2.98 -6.38 -6.32
C GLU A 23 -3.41 -4.93 -6.59
N LYS A 24 -4.15 -4.32 -5.67
CA LYS A 24 -4.54 -2.90 -5.75
C LYS A 24 -3.33 -1.97 -5.66
N VAL A 25 -2.38 -2.26 -4.76
CA VAL A 25 -1.13 -1.49 -4.63
C VAL A 25 -0.29 -1.59 -5.91
N LYS A 26 -0.16 -2.80 -6.47
CA LYS A 26 0.53 -3.03 -7.74
C LYS A 26 -0.10 -2.25 -8.90
N ALA A 27 -1.44 -2.22 -8.97
CA ALA A 27 -2.17 -1.51 -10.02
C ALA A 27 -1.97 0.02 -9.98
N ASN A 28 -1.71 0.60 -8.80
CA ASN A 28 -1.53 2.04 -8.64
C ASN A 28 -0.20 2.56 -9.23
N LYS A 29 0.76 1.69 -9.57
CA LYS A 29 2.07 2.05 -10.15
C LYS A 29 2.78 3.22 -9.43
N GLY A 30 2.57 3.33 -8.12
CA GLY A 30 3.07 4.43 -7.31
C GLY A 30 4.59 4.40 -7.16
N ALA A 31 5.18 5.56 -6.91
CA ALA A 31 6.59 5.65 -6.53
C ALA A 31 6.85 4.87 -5.21
N PRO A 32 8.06 4.33 -5.00
CA PRO A 32 8.44 3.65 -3.76
C PRO A 32 8.15 4.49 -2.52
N GLY A 33 7.85 3.79 -1.41
CA GLY A 33 7.61 4.41 -0.11
C GLY A 33 8.88 4.94 0.55
N VAL A 34 8.78 5.28 1.85
CA VAL A 34 9.93 5.71 2.68
C VAL A 34 10.97 4.60 2.84
N ASP A 35 10.57 3.35 2.67
CA ASP A 35 11.44 2.18 2.73
C ASP A 35 12.21 1.92 1.43
N GLU A 36 12.00 2.74 0.40
CA GLU A 36 12.63 2.64 -0.94
C GLU A 36 12.41 1.27 -1.62
N VAL A 37 11.50 0.45 -1.10
CA VAL A 37 11.18 -0.86 -1.68
C VAL A 37 10.35 -0.65 -2.93
N THR A 38 10.90 -1.05 -4.09
CA THR A 38 10.16 -1.03 -5.34
C THR A 38 9.16 -2.19 -5.42
N ILE A 39 8.18 -2.09 -6.32
CA ILE A 39 7.23 -3.18 -6.57
C ILE A 39 7.98 -4.44 -6.99
N GLU A 40 8.98 -4.32 -7.87
CA GLU A 40 9.77 -5.43 -8.38
C GLU A 40 10.56 -6.13 -7.26
N ALA A 41 11.16 -5.34 -6.36
CA ALA A 41 11.87 -5.87 -5.19
C ALA A 41 10.93 -6.61 -4.23
N PHE A 42 9.70 -6.11 -4.05
CA PHE A 42 8.69 -6.79 -3.24
C PHE A 42 8.20 -8.09 -3.90
N GLU A 43 8.04 -8.09 -5.23
CA GLU A 43 7.57 -9.26 -5.99
C GLU A 43 8.60 -10.39 -6.07
N ALA A 44 9.89 -10.08 -6.01
CA ALA A 44 10.95 -11.08 -6.03
C ALA A 44 10.81 -12.15 -4.93
N ASP A 45 10.19 -11.81 -3.80
CA ASP A 45 9.87 -12.73 -2.70
C ASP A 45 8.41 -12.54 -2.23
N LEU A 46 7.48 -12.50 -3.19
CA LEU A 46 6.08 -12.13 -2.97
C LEU A 46 5.42 -12.94 -1.85
N GLN A 47 5.53 -14.27 -1.88
CA GLN A 47 4.85 -15.13 -0.92
C GLN A 47 5.32 -14.90 0.51
N ASN A 48 6.63 -14.76 0.73
CA ASN A 48 7.20 -14.51 2.04
C ASN A 48 6.85 -13.10 2.53
N ASN A 49 6.90 -12.10 1.65
CA ASN A 49 6.55 -10.72 1.98
C ASN A 49 5.08 -10.60 2.38
N LEU A 50 4.16 -11.22 1.63
CA LEU A 50 2.75 -11.28 1.98
C LEU A 50 2.52 -12.04 3.30
N TYR A 51 3.25 -13.13 3.54
CA TYR A 51 3.17 -13.86 4.80
C TYR A 51 3.62 -13.01 6.00
N LYS A 52 4.74 -12.29 5.87
CA LYS A 52 5.23 -11.38 6.93
C LYS A 52 4.21 -10.29 7.25
N VAL A 53 3.64 -9.66 6.23
CA VAL A 53 2.60 -8.63 6.38
C VAL A 53 1.36 -9.21 7.03
N TRP A 54 0.84 -10.33 6.51
CA TRP A 54 -0.29 -11.03 7.10
C TRP A 54 -0.03 -11.39 8.56
N ASN A 55 1.15 -11.93 8.88
CA ASN A 55 1.47 -12.36 10.23
C ASN A 55 1.51 -11.18 11.21
N ARG A 56 2.09 -10.05 10.81
CA ARG A 56 2.11 -8.83 11.63
C ARG A 56 0.71 -8.24 11.82
N MET A 57 -0.08 -8.12 10.76
CA MET A 57 -1.43 -7.54 10.86
C MET A 57 -2.36 -8.42 11.69
N SER A 58 -2.34 -9.74 11.45
CA SER A 58 -3.20 -10.68 12.19
C SER A 58 -2.79 -10.88 13.65
N SER A 59 -1.50 -10.70 13.97
CA SER A 59 -0.98 -10.72 15.37
C SER A 59 -1.12 -9.38 16.09
N GLY A 60 -1.48 -8.30 15.40
CA GLY A 60 -1.51 -6.95 15.98
C GLY A 60 -0.15 -6.29 16.16
N SER A 61 0.92 -6.86 15.58
CA SER A 61 2.28 -6.33 15.65
C SER A 61 2.69 -5.54 14.39
N TYR A 62 1.72 -5.11 13.59
CA TYR A 62 1.99 -4.28 12.41
C TYR A 62 2.01 -2.80 12.81
N PHE A 63 3.19 -2.20 12.76
CA PHE A 63 3.40 -0.77 12.97
C PHE A 63 3.89 -0.17 11.64
N PRO A 64 3.02 0.53 10.88
CA PRO A 64 3.41 1.10 9.61
C PRO A 64 4.48 2.19 9.81
N PRO A 65 5.50 2.28 8.94
CA PRO A 65 6.46 3.37 8.97
C PRO A 65 5.74 4.71 8.70
N PRO A 66 6.29 5.84 9.19
CA PRO A 66 5.73 7.16 8.92
C PRO A 66 5.62 7.39 7.41
N VAL A 67 4.47 7.91 6.98
CA VAL A 67 4.20 8.16 5.56
C VAL A 67 4.98 9.37 5.05
N ARG A 68 5.51 9.29 3.81
CA ARG A 68 6.15 10.43 3.16
C ARG A 68 5.10 11.51 2.88
N ALA A 69 5.23 12.68 3.48
CA ALA A 69 4.39 13.82 3.14
C ALA A 69 4.69 14.25 1.70
N VAL A 70 3.68 14.20 0.83
CA VAL A 70 3.74 14.78 -0.52
C VAL A 70 2.96 16.08 -0.47
N ASP A 71 3.59 17.18 -0.89
CA ASP A 71 2.90 18.46 -1.02
C ASP A 71 1.87 18.38 -2.17
N THR A 72 0.60 18.27 -1.79
CA THR A 72 -0.53 18.23 -2.73
C THR A 72 -0.82 19.60 -3.33
N GLN A 73 -0.38 20.70 -2.72
CA GLN A 73 -0.67 22.07 -3.15
C GLN A 73 0.01 22.44 -4.47
N ALA A 74 1.21 21.89 -4.72
CA ALA A 74 1.95 22.11 -5.96
C ALA A 74 1.27 21.44 -7.18
N ALA A 75 0.56 20.33 -6.98
CA ALA A 75 -0.16 19.63 -8.04
C ALA A 75 -1.36 20.45 -8.54
N TRP A 76 -2.13 21.07 -7.63
CA TRP A 76 -3.28 21.91 -7.99
C TRP A 76 -2.88 23.21 -8.71
N ARG A 77 -1.74 23.83 -8.37
CA ARG A 77 -1.28 25.08 -9.01
C ARG A 77 -0.93 24.88 -10.49
N ARG A 78 -0.30 23.75 -10.83
CA ARG A 78 0.18 23.48 -12.19
C ARG A 78 -0.99 23.32 -13.19
N ASP A 79 -2.12 22.78 -12.74
CA ASP A 79 -3.35 22.66 -13.55
C ASP A 79 -4.07 24.01 -13.72
N GLN A 80 -4.04 24.90 -12.71
CA GLN A 80 -4.68 26.22 -12.82
C GLN A 80 -3.94 27.17 -13.79
N ASP A 81 -2.62 27.04 -13.89
CA ASP A 81 -1.82 27.84 -14.83
C ASP A 81 -1.98 27.37 -16.28
N ALA A 82 -2.21 26.07 -16.51
CA ALA A 82 -2.47 25.52 -17.85
C ALA A 82 -3.80 26.00 -18.46
N GLY A 83 -4.83 26.21 -17.64
CA GLY A 83 -6.14 26.74 -18.10
C GLY A 83 -6.13 28.22 -18.50
N ARG A 84 -5.14 29.00 -18.04
CA ARG A 84 -5.05 30.45 -18.30
C ARG A 84 -4.41 30.78 -19.66
N ALA A 85 -3.73 29.82 -20.29
CA ALA A 85 -3.03 30.03 -21.57
C ALA A 85 -3.95 29.98 -22.81
N HIS A 86 -5.17 29.43 -22.69
CA HIS A 86 -6.09 29.24 -23.82
C HIS A 86 -7.12 30.38 -24.01
N HIS A 87 -7.07 31.44 -23.20
CA HIS A 87 -8.06 32.52 -23.19
C HIS A 87 -7.47 33.89 -23.58
N ARG A 88 -6.47 33.90 -24.48
CA ARG A 88 -5.93 35.12 -25.10
C ARG A 88 -6.06 35.07 -26.62
#